data_AF-A0A0U4BXC6-F1
#
_entry.id   AF-A0A0U4BXC6-F1
#
_cell.length_a   1.000
_cell.length_b   1.000
_cell.length_c   1.000
_cell.angle_alpha   90.00
_cell.angle_beta   90.00
_cell.angle_gamma   90.00
#
_symmetry.space_group_name_H-M   'P 1'
#
loop_
_entity.id
_entity.type
_entity.pdbx_description
1 polymer ?
#
loop_
_entity_poly.entity_id
_entity_poly.type
_entity_poly.pdbx_seq_one_letter_code
_entity_poly.pdbx_strand_id
1 'polypeptide(L)'
;AAMRTHDRSRSIWAFIGLAVRLARGIGLHRDGSQQPFDLEMRRRVWWTLIVLDTRASEDRGTETMITDGSFDTKMPANINDEDMMINSKSLPVDRIGITSMTFACITMTVSGIGLRMNFVPTRLDAPVLTTEQKEQMIKGFTDKIDSTYLAGSDPNDPRLWWYCRISRLLSLKLWLVTQYPLQRRKSTNRVLPRGQSLRTAMAFL
;
A
#
# COMPACT_ATOMS: atom_id res chain seq x y z
N ALA A 1 14.77 13.74 -18.34
CA ALA A 1 13.57 12.99 -17.92
C ALA A 1 14.03 11.62 -17.44
N ALA A 2 13.90 11.30 -16.15
CA ALA A 2 14.24 9.96 -15.66
C ALA A 2 13.26 8.96 -16.27
N MET A 3 13.77 7.98 -17.01
CA MET A 3 13.00 6.96 -17.70
C MET A 3 12.35 6.05 -16.65
N ARG A 4 11.05 6.22 -16.42
CA ARG A 4 10.27 5.48 -15.41
C ARG A 4 9.78 4.10 -15.88
N THR A 5 9.96 3.76 -17.15
CA THR A 5 9.41 2.53 -17.72
C THR A 5 10.47 1.44 -17.88
N HIS A 6 10.40 0.41 -17.04
CA HIS A 6 11.15 -0.84 -17.22
C HIS A 6 10.66 -1.67 -18.42
N ASP A 7 9.41 -1.45 -18.88
CA ASP A 7 8.82 -2.07 -20.06
C ASP A 7 8.16 -0.99 -20.94
N ARG A 8 8.51 -0.94 -22.24
CA ARG A 8 7.88 -0.02 -23.20
C ARG A 8 6.47 -0.44 -23.58
N SER A 9 6.10 -1.69 -23.32
CA SER A 9 4.77 -2.21 -23.60
C SER A 9 3.71 -1.65 -22.66
N ARG A 10 2.51 -1.40 -23.17
CA ARG A 10 1.31 -1.07 -22.37
C ARG A 10 0.55 -2.31 -21.90
N SER A 11 1.03 -3.51 -22.23
CA SER A 11 0.33 -4.77 -21.94
C SER A 11 0.09 -4.98 -20.45
N ILE A 12 1.08 -4.75 -19.59
CA ILE A 12 0.93 -4.95 -18.13
C ILE A 12 -0.20 -4.08 -17.56
N TRP A 13 -0.22 -2.80 -17.93
CA TRP A 13 -1.28 -1.88 -17.49
C TRP A 13 -2.66 -2.29 -18.01
N ALA A 14 -2.75 -2.74 -19.27
CA ALA A 14 -3.99 -3.23 -19.85
C ALA A 14 -4.48 -4.52 -19.17
N PHE A 15 -3.60 -5.46 -18.86
CA PHE A 15 -3.94 -6.71 -18.17
C PHE A 15 -4.38 -6.46 -16.73
N ILE A 16 -3.73 -5.54 -16.03
CA ILE A 16 -4.18 -5.12 -14.69
C ILE A 16 -5.59 -4.55 -14.77
N GLY A 17 -5.86 -3.68 -15.74
CA GLY A 17 -7.21 -3.14 -15.93
C GLY A 17 -8.26 -4.22 -16.24
N LEU A 18 -7.93 -5.21 -17.06
CA LEU A 18 -8.79 -6.37 -17.29
C LEU A 18 -9.03 -7.16 -16.00
N ALA A 19 -7.98 -7.47 -15.25
CA ALA A 19 -8.05 -8.22 -14.00
C ALA A 19 -8.90 -7.51 -12.95
N VAL A 20 -8.75 -6.19 -12.80
CA VAL A 20 -9.58 -5.37 -11.90
C VAL A 20 -11.05 -5.42 -12.27
N ARG A 21 -11.39 -5.35 -13.57
CA ARG A 21 -12.79 -5.47 -14.03
C ARG A 21 -13.38 -6.85 -13.73
N LEU A 22 -12.63 -7.92 -13.99
CA LEU A 22 -13.07 -9.28 -13.71
C LEU A 22 -13.25 -9.50 -12.19
N ALA A 23 -12.29 -9.05 -11.38
CA ALA A 23 -12.36 -9.09 -9.93
C ALA A 23 -13.58 -8.34 -9.37
N ARG A 24 -13.91 -7.17 -9.93
CA ARG A 24 -15.14 -6.44 -9.59
C ARG A 24 -16.39 -7.23 -9.99
N GLY A 25 -16.39 -7.84 -11.18
CA GLY A 25 -17.50 -8.66 -11.69
C GLY A 25 -17.84 -9.86 -10.80
N ILE A 26 -16.85 -10.48 -10.15
CA ILE A 26 -17.06 -11.57 -9.18
C ILE A 26 -17.12 -11.09 -7.71
N GLY A 27 -17.18 -9.77 -7.49
CA GLY A 27 -17.39 -9.17 -6.18
C GLY A 27 -16.18 -9.19 -5.22
N LEU A 28 -14.94 -9.26 -5.70
CA LEU A 28 -13.74 -9.26 -4.81
C LEU A 28 -13.54 -7.94 -4.06
N HIS A 29 -14.09 -6.85 -4.58
CA HIS A 29 -14.08 -5.51 -3.99
C HIS A 29 -15.04 -5.35 -2.79
N ARG A 30 -15.77 -6.41 -2.43
CA ARG A 30 -16.71 -6.44 -1.31
C ARG A 30 -16.27 -7.47 -0.27
N ASP A 31 -16.14 -7.05 0.99
CA ASP A 31 -15.92 -7.91 2.16
C ASP A 31 -17.24 -8.63 2.47
N GLY A 32 -17.47 -9.74 1.79
CA GLY A 32 -18.68 -10.54 1.93
C GLY A 32 -18.67 -11.43 3.18
N SER A 33 -19.66 -12.30 3.27
CA SER A 33 -19.84 -13.28 4.35
C SER A 33 -19.53 -14.71 3.87
N GLN A 34 -18.32 -14.92 3.33
CA GLN A 34 -17.84 -16.24 2.90
C GLN A 34 -17.26 -17.06 4.07
N GLN A 35 -16.98 -18.35 3.80
CA GLN A 35 -16.18 -19.17 4.71
C GLN A 35 -14.81 -18.51 4.95
N PRO A 36 -14.24 -18.63 6.16
CA PRO A 36 -13.02 -17.92 6.55
C PRO A 36 -11.85 -18.04 5.55
N PHE A 37 -11.59 -19.24 5.04
CA PHE A 37 -10.52 -19.48 4.08
C PHE A 37 -10.76 -18.73 2.76
N ASP A 38 -11.94 -18.89 2.17
CA ASP A 38 -12.31 -18.23 0.91
C ASP A 38 -12.30 -16.71 1.07
N LEU A 39 -12.79 -16.20 2.20
CA LEU A 39 -12.77 -14.77 2.49
C LEU A 39 -11.34 -14.23 2.52
N GLU A 40 -10.42 -14.92 3.20
CA GLU A 40 -9.01 -14.53 3.26
C GLU A 40 -8.35 -14.58 1.87
N MET A 41 -8.62 -15.63 1.08
CA MET A 41 -8.11 -15.72 -0.30
C MET A 41 -8.62 -14.57 -1.17
N ARG A 42 -9.91 -14.21 -1.05
CA ARG A 42 -10.49 -13.07 -1.77
C ARG A 42 -9.84 -11.74 -1.36
N ARG A 43 -9.60 -11.53 -0.05
CA ARG A 43 -8.89 -10.35 0.46
C ARG A 43 -7.48 -10.26 -0.11
N ARG A 44 -6.72 -11.37 -0.08
CA ARG A 44 -5.35 -11.41 -0.62
C ARG A 44 -5.32 -11.08 -2.12
N VAL A 45 -6.21 -11.66 -2.92
CA VAL A 45 -6.28 -11.37 -4.36
C VAL A 45 -6.63 -9.90 -4.62
N TRP A 46 -7.64 -9.36 -3.93
CA TRP A 46 -8.04 -7.98 -4.11
C TRP A 46 -6.93 -6.99 -3.74
N TRP A 47 -6.27 -7.21 -2.61
CA TRP A 47 -5.17 -6.35 -2.18
C TRP A 47 -3.93 -6.48 -3.06
N THR A 48 -3.67 -7.66 -3.64
CA THR A 48 -2.62 -7.80 -4.67
C THR A 48 -2.95 -6.97 -5.91
N LEU A 49 -4.22 -6.92 -6.35
CA LEU A 49 -4.62 -6.03 -7.45
C LEU A 49 -4.43 -4.56 -7.11
N ILE A 50 -4.72 -4.13 -5.88
CA ILE A 50 -4.44 -2.77 -5.40
C ILE A 50 -2.94 -2.46 -5.50
N VAL A 51 -2.07 -3.36 -5.05
CA VAL A 51 -0.62 -3.19 -5.16
C VAL A 51 -0.22 -3.04 -6.63
N LEU A 52 -0.66 -3.96 -7.49
CA LEU A 52 -0.29 -3.94 -8.91
C LEU A 52 -0.77 -2.67 -9.63
N ASP A 53 -2.02 -2.25 -9.41
CA ASP A 53 -2.59 -1.04 -9.99
C ASP A 53 -1.86 0.22 -9.52
N THR A 54 -1.54 0.29 -8.22
CA THR A 54 -0.74 1.40 -7.64
C THR A 54 0.63 1.47 -8.31
N ARG A 55 1.35 0.35 -8.42
CA ARG A 55 2.70 0.31 -9.02
C ARG A 55 2.66 0.64 -10.51
N ALA A 56 1.71 0.08 -11.26
CA ALA A 56 1.59 0.36 -12.69
C ALA A 56 1.23 1.82 -12.98
N SER A 57 0.47 2.45 -12.09
CA SER A 57 0.10 3.87 -12.17
C SER A 57 1.26 4.78 -11.81
N GLU A 58 2.04 4.43 -10.78
CA GLU A 58 3.28 5.13 -10.43
C GLU A 58 4.30 5.13 -11.57
N ASP A 59 4.54 3.97 -12.19
CA ASP A 59 5.51 3.81 -13.28
C ASP A 59 5.15 4.66 -14.51
N ARG A 60 3.84 4.84 -14.76
CA ARG A 60 3.32 5.59 -15.92
C ARG A 60 2.92 7.02 -15.61
N GLY A 61 2.89 7.41 -14.33
CA GLY A 61 2.39 8.73 -13.91
C GLY A 61 0.89 8.93 -14.17
N THR A 62 0.09 7.87 -14.09
CA THR A 62 -1.37 7.90 -14.29
C THR A 62 -2.12 7.81 -12.96
N GLU A 63 -3.44 8.00 -12.99
CA GLU A 63 -4.33 7.66 -11.87
C GLU A 63 -4.50 6.14 -11.77
N THR A 64 -4.77 5.66 -10.56
CA THR A 64 -5.14 4.27 -10.28
C THR A 64 -6.58 3.99 -10.71
N MET A 65 -6.86 2.78 -11.17
CA MET A 65 -8.21 2.34 -11.51
C MET A 65 -9.06 2.02 -10.27
N ILE A 66 -8.39 1.64 -9.18
CA ILE A 66 -8.99 1.47 -7.87
C ILE A 66 -8.79 2.77 -7.10
N THR A 67 -9.89 3.34 -6.60
CA THR A 67 -9.86 4.56 -5.78
C THR A 67 -10.22 4.24 -4.34
N ASP A 68 -9.77 5.08 -3.42
CA ASP A 68 -10.23 5.02 -2.03
C ASP A 68 -11.77 5.14 -1.99
N GLY A 69 -12.41 4.35 -1.14
CA GLY A 69 -13.87 4.25 -1.05
C GLY A 69 -14.57 3.43 -2.15
N SER A 70 -13.86 2.93 -3.18
CA SER A 70 -14.47 2.07 -4.23
C SER A 70 -14.61 0.59 -3.83
N PHE A 71 -14.14 0.22 -2.64
CA PHE A 71 -14.15 -1.13 -2.09
C PHE A 71 -14.25 -1.07 -0.56
N ASP A 72 -14.75 -2.15 0.05
CA ASP A 72 -14.82 -2.31 1.51
C ASP A 72 -14.03 -3.54 2.02
N THR A 73 -13.36 -4.26 1.11
CA THR A 73 -12.47 -5.41 1.39
C THR A 73 -11.40 -5.07 2.43
N LYS A 74 -11.40 -5.81 3.55
CA LYS A 74 -10.43 -5.60 4.65
C LYS A 74 -9.04 -6.09 4.29
N MET A 75 -8.02 -5.59 4.99
CA MET A 75 -6.63 -6.05 4.85
C MET A 75 -6.55 -7.56 5.15
N PRO A 76 -5.78 -8.35 4.39
CA PRO A 76 -5.50 -9.74 4.72
C PRO A 76 -4.69 -9.86 6.02
N ALA A 77 -4.81 -11.00 6.67
CA ALA A 77 -4.18 -11.26 7.95
C ALA A 77 -2.68 -11.57 7.81
N ASN A 78 -1.88 -11.12 8.79
CA ASN A 78 -0.46 -11.47 8.92
C ASN A 78 -0.34 -12.86 9.58
N ILE A 79 -0.39 -13.91 8.77
CA ILE A 79 -0.32 -15.32 9.18
C ILE A 79 0.60 -16.11 8.26
N ASN A 80 1.07 -17.29 8.69
CA ASN A 80 1.73 -18.21 7.76
C ASN A 80 0.68 -18.96 6.94
N ASP A 81 1.05 -19.37 5.73
CA ASP A 81 0.15 -20.14 4.87
C ASP A 81 -0.21 -21.50 5.46
N GLU A 82 0.70 -22.08 6.26
CA GLU A 82 0.50 -23.33 7.00
C GLU A 82 -0.62 -23.24 8.05
N ASP A 83 -0.91 -22.03 8.55
CA ASP A 83 -1.98 -21.83 9.54
C ASP A 83 -3.37 -21.71 8.89
N MET A 84 -3.43 -21.63 7.55
CA MET A 84 -4.70 -21.50 6.83
C MET A 84 -5.34 -22.87 6.59
N MET A 85 -6.37 -23.17 7.37
CA MET A 85 -7.15 -24.40 7.18
C MET A 85 -8.41 -24.12 6.35
N ILE A 86 -8.60 -24.88 5.27
CA ILE A 86 -9.74 -24.75 4.34
C ILE A 86 -11.09 -24.83 5.08
N ASN A 87 -11.21 -25.72 6.07
CA ASN A 87 -12.45 -25.97 6.81
C ASN A 87 -12.50 -25.25 8.17
N SER A 88 -11.66 -24.25 8.40
CA SER A 88 -11.71 -23.45 9.62
C SER A 88 -13.04 -22.71 9.71
N LYS A 89 -13.67 -22.73 10.89
CA LYS A 89 -14.90 -21.95 11.19
C LYS A 89 -14.60 -20.56 11.73
N SER A 90 -13.35 -20.30 12.13
CA SER A 90 -12.91 -19.01 12.64
C SER A 90 -12.07 -18.26 11.61
N LEU A 91 -12.23 -16.93 11.60
CA LEU A 91 -11.36 -16.06 10.83
C LEU A 91 -9.91 -16.18 11.30
N PRO A 92 -8.93 -16.08 10.38
CA PRO A 92 -7.54 -16.01 10.79
C PRO A 92 -7.29 -14.80 11.68
N VAL A 93 -6.46 -15.00 12.70
CA VAL A 93 -6.08 -13.96 13.66
C VAL A 93 -4.68 -13.48 13.30
N ASP A 94 -4.50 -12.16 13.24
CA ASP A 94 -3.19 -11.55 13.00
C ASP A 94 -2.16 -12.03 14.02
N ARG A 95 -1.01 -12.49 13.51
CA ARG A 95 0.16 -12.77 14.35
C ARG A 95 1.00 -11.52 14.55
N ILE A 96 1.62 -11.46 15.72
CA ILE A 96 2.70 -10.52 16.02
C ILE A 96 4.00 -11.14 15.53
N GLY A 97 4.82 -10.35 14.84
CA GLY A 97 6.09 -10.76 14.28
C GLY A 97 6.03 -11.22 12.82
N ILE A 98 7.17 -11.72 12.34
CA ILE A 98 7.39 -12.06 10.94
C ILE A 98 6.66 -13.36 10.56
N THR A 99 5.93 -13.32 9.45
CA THR A 99 5.22 -14.45 8.83
C THR A 99 5.48 -14.51 7.32
N SER A 100 4.97 -15.55 6.64
CA SER A 100 5.00 -15.60 5.16
C SER A 100 4.26 -14.42 4.50
N MET A 101 3.25 -13.86 5.18
CA MET A 101 2.47 -12.72 4.69
C MET A 101 3.08 -11.35 4.97
N THR A 102 4.12 -11.24 5.81
CA THR A 102 4.64 -9.94 6.26
C THR A 102 5.02 -9.01 5.10
N PHE A 103 5.73 -9.51 4.08
CA PHE A 103 6.07 -8.70 2.90
C PHE A 103 4.82 -8.17 2.17
N ALA A 104 3.82 -9.03 1.97
CA ALA A 104 2.57 -8.68 1.31
C ALA A 104 1.81 -7.62 2.15
N CYS A 105 1.64 -7.85 3.45
CA CYS A 105 0.96 -6.91 4.34
C CYS A 105 1.64 -5.52 4.37
N ILE A 106 2.97 -5.46 4.37
CA ILE A 106 3.72 -4.20 4.28
C ILE A 106 3.42 -3.49 2.95
N THR A 107 3.59 -4.18 1.82
CA THR A 107 3.39 -3.58 0.48
C THR A 107 1.94 -3.17 0.22
N MET A 108 0.97 -3.96 0.71
CA MET A 108 -0.46 -3.65 0.65
C MET A 108 -0.79 -2.42 1.50
N THR A 109 -0.22 -2.30 2.71
CA THR A 109 -0.41 -1.11 3.56
C THR A 109 0.13 0.15 2.88
N VAL A 110 1.32 0.09 2.30
CA VAL A 110 1.90 1.21 1.53
C VAL A 110 1.02 1.59 0.36
N SER A 111 0.52 0.61 -0.39
CA SER A 111 -0.33 0.86 -1.55
C SER A 111 -1.66 1.49 -1.13
N GLY A 112 -2.27 1.04 -0.03
CA GLY A 112 -3.46 1.66 0.54
C GLY A 112 -3.25 3.11 0.99
N ILE A 113 -2.09 3.43 1.59
CA ILE A 113 -1.73 4.82 1.92
C ILE A 113 -1.52 5.64 0.64
N GLY A 114 -0.83 5.06 -0.35
CA GLY A 114 -0.63 5.68 -1.66
C GLY A 114 -1.94 6.03 -2.35
N LEU A 115 -2.93 5.13 -2.33
CA LEU A 115 -4.28 5.38 -2.85
C LEU A 115 -4.92 6.59 -2.17
N ARG A 116 -4.87 6.67 -0.83
CA ARG A 116 -5.43 7.80 -0.07
C ARG A 116 -4.71 9.11 -0.35
N MET A 117 -3.38 9.09 -0.38
CA MET A 117 -2.57 10.29 -0.61
C MET A 117 -2.76 10.90 -2.00
N ASN A 118 -3.01 10.04 -3.00
CA ASN A 118 -3.24 10.41 -4.39
C ASN A 118 -4.72 10.52 -4.75
N PHE A 119 -5.63 10.29 -3.81
CA PHE A 119 -7.06 10.43 -4.05
C PHE A 119 -7.38 11.90 -4.35
N VAL A 120 -7.90 12.14 -5.56
CA VAL A 120 -8.44 13.44 -5.96
C VAL A 120 -9.95 13.35 -5.87
N PRO A 121 -10.58 14.07 -4.92
CA PRO A 121 -12.02 14.05 -4.82
C PRO A 121 -12.68 14.58 -6.09
N THR A 122 -13.73 13.91 -6.56
CA THR A 122 -14.49 14.34 -7.75
C THR A 122 -15.31 15.62 -7.49
N ARG A 123 -15.60 15.93 -6.22
CA ARG A 123 -16.30 17.15 -5.80
C ARG A 123 -15.30 18.26 -5.51
N LEU A 124 -15.55 19.47 -6.04
CA LEU A 124 -14.69 20.65 -5.85
C LEU A 124 -14.49 21.02 -4.37
N ASP A 125 -15.47 20.74 -3.51
CA ASP A 125 -15.44 21.11 -2.09
C ASP A 125 -14.96 19.99 -1.15
N ALA A 126 -14.59 18.83 -1.69
CA ALA A 126 -14.19 17.72 -0.85
C ALA A 126 -12.76 17.94 -0.29
N PRO A 127 -12.55 17.65 1.00
CA PRO A 127 -11.31 17.96 1.68
C PRO A 127 -10.15 17.18 1.05
N VAL A 128 -9.12 17.89 0.64
CA VAL A 128 -7.86 17.27 0.21
C VAL A 128 -6.95 17.15 1.42
N LEU A 129 -6.32 15.98 1.55
CA LEU A 129 -5.36 15.70 2.62
C LEU A 129 -4.24 16.74 2.67
N THR A 130 -4.04 17.36 3.83
CA THR A 130 -2.93 18.29 4.08
C THR A 130 -1.60 17.55 4.13
N THR A 131 -0.48 18.28 4.00
CA THR A 131 0.86 17.69 4.11
C THR A 131 1.05 17.01 5.47
N GLU A 132 0.58 17.65 6.54
CA GLU A 132 0.67 17.14 7.91
C GLU A 132 -0.13 15.84 8.08
N GLN A 133 -1.34 15.77 7.51
CA GLN A 133 -2.14 14.54 7.53
C GLN A 133 -1.46 13.40 6.76
N LYS A 134 -0.79 13.71 5.64
CA LYS A 134 -0.01 12.73 4.89
C LYS A 134 1.20 12.24 5.69
N GLU A 135 1.92 13.14 6.36
CA GLU A 135 3.04 12.78 7.23
C GLU A 135 2.61 11.91 8.42
N GLN A 136 1.47 12.20 9.04
CA GLN A 136 0.89 11.37 10.09
C GLN A 136 0.57 9.95 9.63
N MET A 137 0.06 9.79 8.40
CA MET A 137 -0.17 8.46 7.83
C MET A 137 1.15 7.68 7.61
N ILE A 138 2.21 8.34 7.18
CA ILE A 138 3.54 7.72 7.00
C ILE A 138 4.12 7.29 8.35
N LYS A 139 3.99 8.14 9.37
CA LYS A 139 4.42 7.81 10.72
C LYS A 139 3.64 6.61 11.26
N GLY A 140 2.31 6.63 11.19
CA GLY A 140 1.47 5.52 11.64
C GLY A 140 1.75 4.20 10.89
N PHE A 141 2.16 4.27 9.63
CA PHE A 141 2.64 3.11 8.89
C PHE A 141 3.93 2.53 9.47
N THR A 142 4.91 3.39 9.76
CA THR A 142 6.20 2.97 10.33
C THR A 142 5.98 2.35 11.71
N ASP A 143 5.19 3.02 12.56
CA ASP A 143 4.82 2.52 13.88
C ASP A 143 4.08 1.18 13.81
N LYS A 144 3.18 0.99 12.82
CA LYS A 144 2.45 -0.26 12.62
C LYS A 144 3.39 -1.40 12.21
N ILE A 145 4.37 -1.17 11.35
CA ILE A 145 5.32 -2.20 10.95
C ILE A 145 6.12 -2.68 12.15
N ASP A 146 6.66 -1.73 12.92
CA ASP A 146 7.52 -2.04 14.06
C ASP A 146 6.74 -2.75 15.17
N SER A 147 5.53 -2.27 15.48
CA SER A 147 4.70 -2.83 16.56
C SER A 147 3.98 -4.13 16.21
N THR A 148 3.70 -4.39 14.93
CA THR A 148 2.93 -5.57 14.51
C THR A 148 3.81 -6.61 13.81
N TYR A 149 4.51 -6.22 12.75
CA TYR A 149 5.18 -7.18 11.87
C TYR A 149 6.60 -7.51 12.30
N LEU A 150 7.30 -6.58 12.95
CA LEU A 150 8.69 -6.76 13.38
C LEU A 150 8.83 -6.97 14.90
N ALA A 151 7.76 -6.75 15.66
CA ALA A 151 7.74 -6.92 17.10
C ALA A 151 8.12 -8.36 17.51
N GLY A 152 8.99 -8.46 18.51
CA GLY A 152 9.44 -9.75 19.06
C GLY A 152 10.30 -10.59 18.12
N SER A 153 10.77 -10.04 16.99
CA SER A 153 11.64 -10.77 16.05
C SER A 153 13.06 -10.92 16.61
N ASP A 154 13.69 -12.07 16.36
CA ASP A 154 15.09 -12.32 16.74
C ASP A 154 16.02 -11.34 16.00
N PRO A 155 16.86 -10.56 16.72
CA PRO A 155 17.86 -9.68 16.10
C PRO A 155 18.82 -10.39 15.15
N ASN A 156 19.02 -11.70 15.31
CA ASN A 156 19.91 -12.50 14.45
C ASN A 156 19.20 -13.07 13.22
N ASP A 157 17.87 -12.94 13.11
CA ASP A 157 17.13 -13.38 11.92
C ASP A 157 17.47 -12.48 10.72
N PRO A 158 18.06 -13.01 9.63
CA PRO A 158 18.38 -12.22 8.43
C PRO A 158 17.15 -11.55 7.81
N ARG A 159 15.96 -12.13 7.99
CA ARG A 159 14.69 -11.58 7.48
C ARG A 159 14.34 -10.25 8.14
N LEU A 160 14.61 -10.11 9.44
CA LEU A 160 14.36 -8.87 10.17
C LEU A 160 15.12 -7.69 9.56
N TRP A 161 16.41 -7.90 9.26
CA TRP A 161 17.22 -6.88 8.60
C TRP A 161 16.63 -6.47 7.24
N TRP A 162 16.19 -7.44 6.44
CA TRP A 162 15.58 -7.18 5.14
C TRP A 162 14.29 -6.37 5.27
N TYR A 163 13.41 -6.75 6.18
CA TYR A 163 12.16 -6.01 6.41
C TYR A 163 12.38 -4.60 6.95
N CYS A 164 13.33 -4.40 7.87
CA CYS A 164 13.74 -3.08 8.34
C CYS A 164 14.28 -2.19 7.19
N ARG A 165 15.00 -2.76 6.23
CA ARG A 165 15.49 -2.02 5.06
C ARG A 165 14.35 -1.67 4.12
N ILE A 166 13.47 -2.62 3.83
CA ILE A 166 12.32 -2.41 2.94
C ILE A 166 11.35 -1.39 3.54
N SER A 167 11.04 -1.46 4.84
CA SER A 167 10.15 -0.50 5.50
C SER A 167 10.68 0.94 5.38
N ARG A 168 11.96 1.16 5.68
CA ARG A 168 12.61 2.47 5.53
C ARG A 168 12.55 2.99 4.09
N LEU A 169 12.86 2.13 3.12
CA LEU A 169 12.78 2.49 1.69
C LEU A 169 11.35 2.89 1.28
N LEU A 170 10.34 2.18 1.78
CA LEU A 170 8.94 2.47 1.47
C LEU A 170 8.44 3.73 2.19
N SER A 171 8.83 3.97 3.43
CA SER A 171 8.54 5.22 4.15
C SER A 171 9.17 6.42 3.45
N LEU A 172 10.43 6.31 3.03
CA LEU A 172 11.12 7.34 2.25
C LEU A 172 10.42 7.57 0.90
N LYS A 173 10.00 6.51 0.21
CA LYS A 173 9.23 6.62 -1.04
C LYS A 173 7.93 7.40 -0.81
N LEU A 174 7.14 7.04 0.21
CA LEU A 174 5.89 7.74 0.52
C LEU A 174 6.15 9.21 0.84
N TRP A 175 7.19 9.51 1.60
CA TRP A 175 7.61 10.88 1.91
C TRP A 175 8.02 11.64 0.64
N LEU A 176 8.75 11.03 -0.29
CA LEU A 176 9.09 11.67 -1.56
C LEU A 176 7.84 11.99 -2.39
N VAL A 177 6.82 11.14 -2.36
CA VAL A 177 5.54 11.41 -3.05
C VAL A 177 4.80 12.60 -2.44
N THR A 178 4.92 12.87 -1.13
CA THR A 178 4.32 14.06 -0.52
C THR A 178 5.01 15.35 -0.97
N GLN A 179 6.34 15.31 -1.16
CA GLN A 179 7.13 16.47 -1.60
C GLN A 179 7.10 16.69 -3.13
N TYR A 180 7.03 15.59 -3.90
CA TYR A 180 7.09 15.59 -5.35
C TYR A 180 5.89 14.81 -5.92
N PRO A 181 4.68 15.39 -5.89
CA PRO A 181 3.49 14.71 -6.38
C PRO A 181 3.65 14.30 -7.85
N LEU A 182 3.27 13.05 -8.13
CA LEU A 182 3.42 12.43 -9.46
C LEU A 182 2.56 13.13 -10.53
N GLN A 183 1.49 13.79 -10.11
CA GLN A 183 0.61 14.57 -10.96
C GLN A 183 0.86 16.06 -10.75
N ARG A 184 1.04 16.79 -11.86
CA ARG A 184 1.25 18.24 -11.83
C ARG A 184 -0.03 18.95 -11.42
N ARG A 185 -0.22 19.15 -10.11
CA ARG A 185 -1.31 19.96 -9.56
C ARG A 185 -1.17 21.39 -10.08
N LYS A 186 -2.23 22.00 -10.61
CA LYS A 186 -2.25 23.44 -10.90
C LYS A 186 -2.16 24.19 -9.57
N SER A 187 -0.96 24.69 -9.29
CA SER A 187 -0.53 25.65 -8.26
C SER A 187 -1.13 25.59 -6.85
N THR A 188 -0.28 25.21 -5.89
CA THR A 188 -0.08 26.03 -4.68
C THR A 188 1.40 26.02 -4.34
N ASN A 189 2.02 27.19 -4.44
CA ASN A 189 3.41 27.44 -4.09
C ASN A 189 3.65 27.11 -2.61
N ARG A 190 4.36 26.03 -2.31
CA ARG A 190 5.19 25.89 -1.11
C ARG A 190 6.24 24.81 -1.36
N VAL A 191 7.37 25.24 -1.93
CA VAL A 191 8.61 24.48 -1.89
C VAL A 191 9.19 24.72 -0.50
N LEU A 192 9.29 23.67 0.33
CA LEU A 192 10.01 23.76 1.60
C LEU A 192 11.48 24.16 1.35
N PRO A 193 12.09 25.02 2.17
CA PRO A 193 13.51 25.34 2.05
C PRO A 193 14.33 24.04 2.12
N ARG A 194 15.23 23.82 1.14
CA ARG A 194 15.97 22.56 0.94
C ARG A 194 16.55 21.95 2.24
N GLY A 195 16.98 22.77 3.20
CA GLY A 195 17.54 22.33 4.48
C GLY A 195 16.57 21.67 5.48
N GLN A 196 15.28 22.02 5.46
CA GLN A 196 14.27 21.36 6.31
C GLN A 196 13.87 19.99 5.74
N SER A 197 13.79 19.87 4.41
CA SER A 197 13.45 18.62 3.73
C SER A 197 14.47 17.50 4.02
N LEU A 198 15.76 17.83 4.07
CA LEU A 198 16.83 16.88 4.38
C LEU A 198 16.79 16.39 5.83
N ARG A 199 16.52 17.28 6.79
CA ARG A 199 16.40 16.90 8.20
C ARG A 199 15.20 15.98 8.46
N THR A 200 14.06 16.26 7.83
CA THR A 200 12.88 15.40 7.93
C THR A 200 13.10 14.05 7.24
N ALA A 201 13.74 14.03 6.07
CA ALA A 201 14.12 12.77 5.41
C ALA A 201 15.10 11.94 6.25
N MET A 202 16.07 12.58 6.93
CA MET A 202 16.99 11.91 7.84
C MET A 202 16.29 11.32 9.08
N ALA A 203 15.16 11.87 9.53
CA ALA A 203 14.37 11.27 10.61
C ALA A 203 13.70 9.94 10.20
N PHE A 204 13.64 9.64 8.89
CA PHE A 204 13.14 8.38 8.36
C PHE A 204 14.25 7.39 7.92
N LEU A 205 15.54 7.78 8.02
CA LEU A 205 16.71 6.95 7.68
C LEU A 205 17.27 6.22 8.93
#